data_AF-A0A348NJI3-F1
#
_entry.id   AF-A0A348NJI3-F1
#
_cell.length_a   1.000
_cell.length_b   1.000
_cell.length_c   1.000
_cell.angle_alpha   90.00
_cell.angle_beta   90.00
_cell.angle_gamma   90.00
#
_symmetry.space_group_name_H-M   'P 1'
#
loop_
_entity.id
_entity.type
_entity.pdbx_description
1 polymer ?
#
loop_
_entity_poly.entity_id
_entity_poly.type
_entity_poly.pdbx_seq_one_letter_code
_entity_poly.pdbx_strand_id
1 'polypeptide(L)'
;MGYGWALKWLLAAILIAAGILVKINEVEVVYATTGIAIVLFSLLRIYPLLKSLSKEVLRTINLFEIVFDTIMGGLMIYVAFSGLSGDPFWQGMYAYLLAVFFYVRGFIYMVSLYFFAERSEALKFWFHLICVTLGAGLFVLALTSTGDIILRTLGWLILFVSVSGGLYLGYDGYGGYRLYRQQSKSLQEQKGKSAPVEKELPKPQPQPEAEAKETYIN
;
A
#
# COMPACT_ATOMS: atom_id res chain seq x y z
N MET A 1 -6.44 16.78 10.42
CA MET A 1 -5.63 15.73 9.76
C MET A 1 -5.50 14.56 10.71
N GLY A 2 -5.74 13.32 10.25
CA GLY A 2 -5.79 12.13 11.11
C GLY A 2 -4.41 11.50 11.39
N TYR A 3 -4.40 10.37 12.10
CA TYR A 3 -3.21 9.59 12.49
C TYR A 3 -2.53 8.84 11.32
N GLY A 4 -2.62 9.34 10.09
CA GLY A 4 -2.03 8.71 8.91
C GLY A 4 -0.50 8.54 9.01
N TRP A 5 0.18 9.41 9.76
CA TRP A 5 1.61 9.28 10.03
C TRP A 5 1.94 8.03 10.87
N ALA A 6 1.09 7.69 11.84
CA ALA A 6 1.30 6.53 12.71
C ALA A 6 1.11 5.22 11.93
N LEU A 7 0.11 5.18 11.03
CA LEU A 7 -0.08 4.05 10.12
C LEU A 7 1.15 3.85 9.22
N LYS A 8 1.72 4.93 8.65
CA LYS A 8 2.93 4.84 7.82
C LYS A 8 4.12 4.28 8.60
N TRP A 9 4.32 4.69 9.86
CA TRP A 9 5.37 4.14 10.72
C TRP A 9 5.15 2.68 11.10
N LEU A 10 3.91 2.30 11.41
CA LEU A 10 3.57 0.90 11.66
C LEU A 10 3.86 0.03 10.43
N LEU A 11 3.46 0.48 9.23
CA LEU A 11 3.73 -0.20 7.98
C LEU A 11 5.24 -0.28 7.68
N ALA A 12 6.00 0.80 7.95
CA ALA A 12 7.45 0.79 7.81
C ALA A 12 8.11 -0.26 8.71
N ALA A 13 7.68 -0.34 9.98
CA ALA A 13 8.19 -1.32 10.93
C ALA A 13 7.87 -2.76 10.51
N ILE A 14 6.63 -3.04 10.09
CA ILE A 14 6.21 -4.35 9.59
C ILE A 14 7.02 -4.74 8.36
N LEU A 15 7.21 -3.81 7.42
CA LEU A 15 7.94 -4.06 6.18
C LEU A 15 9.41 -4.40 6.44
N ILE A 16 10.09 -3.62 7.29
CA ILE A 16 11.49 -3.86 7.66
C ILE A 16 11.61 -5.19 8.43
N ALA A 17 10.74 -5.42 9.40
CA ALA A 17 10.73 -6.67 10.17
C ALA A 17 10.51 -7.88 9.24
N ALA A 18 9.57 -7.81 8.30
CA ALA A 18 9.34 -8.88 7.32
C ALA A 18 10.58 -9.14 6.45
N GLY A 19 11.25 -8.08 5.97
CA GLY A 19 12.49 -8.20 5.20
C GLY A 19 13.63 -8.87 5.99
N ILE A 20 13.78 -8.51 7.27
CA ILE A 20 14.78 -9.13 8.15
C ILE A 20 14.43 -10.59 8.45
N LEU A 21 13.16 -10.90 8.73
CA LEU A 21 12.70 -12.26 9.02
C LEU A 21 12.87 -13.21 7.83
N VAL A 22 12.68 -12.71 6.61
CA VAL A 22 13.01 -13.41 5.35
C VAL A 22 14.48 -13.81 5.32
N LYS A 23 15.38 -12.96 5.82
CA LYS A 23 16.82 -13.27 5.83
C LYS A 23 17.23 -14.26 6.91
N ILE A 24 16.48 -14.34 8.01
CA ILE A 24 16.79 -15.19 9.18
C ILE A 24 16.17 -16.58 9.08
N ASN A 25 14.94 -16.71 8.55
CA ASN A 25 14.16 -17.95 8.54
C ASN A 25 14.07 -18.54 7.12
N GLU A 26 15.24 -18.82 6.55
CA GLU A 26 15.67 -18.67 5.16
C GLU A 26 14.73 -19.09 4.00
N VAL A 27 13.78 -20.02 4.18
CA VAL A 27 13.00 -20.55 3.04
C VAL A 27 11.49 -20.50 3.26
N GLU A 28 10.98 -20.99 4.39
CA GLU A 28 9.54 -21.03 4.69
C GLU A 28 8.92 -19.63 4.63
N VAL A 29 9.58 -18.67 5.27
CA VAL A 29 9.09 -17.29 5.37
C VAL A 29 9.13 -16.62 3.99
N VAL A 30 10.10 -16.96 3.15
CA VAL A 30 10.20 -16.45 1.77
C VAL A 30 9.03 -16.94 0.94
N TYR A 31 8.71 -18.23 0.99
CA TYR A 31 7.53 -18.78 0.30
C TYR A 31 6.23 -18.18 0.81
N ALA A 32 6.05 -18.13 2.13
CA ALA A 32 4.84 -17.63 2.75
C ALA A 32 4.60 -16.15 2.40
N THR A 33 5.60 -15.30 2.62
CA THR A 33 5.49 -13.86 2.34
C THR A 33 5.25 -13.58 0.86
N THR A 34 5.98 -14.26 -0.03
CA THR A 34 5.82 -14.09 -1.48
C THR A 34 4.45 -14.57 -1.94
N GLY A 35 4.02 -15.77 -1.50
CA GLY A 35 2.72 -16.33 -1.87
C GLY A 35 1.56 -15.47 -1.37
N ILE A 36 1.61 -15.01 -0.11
CA ILE A 36 0.63 -14.09 0.46
C ILE A 36 0.58 -12.78 -0.34
N ALA A 37 1.74 -12.19 -0.66
CA ALA A 37 1.80 -10.98 -1.45
C ALA A 37 1.15 -11.18 -2.83
N ILE A 38 1.48 -12.26 -3.54
CA ILE A 38 0.89 -12.58 -4.84
C ILE A 38 -0.63 -12.71 -4.74
N VAL A 39 -1.15 -13.51 -3.79
CA VAL A 39 -2.60 -13.69 -3.61
C VAL A 39 -3.28 -12.37 -3.32
N LEU A 40 -2.78 -11.59 -2.35
CA LEU A 40 -3.37 -10.32 -1.97
C LEU A 40 -3.37 -9.34 -3.14
N PHE A 41 -2.24 -9.15 -3.84
CA PHE A 41 -2.16 -8.25 -4.99
C PHE A 41 -3.03 -8.71 -6.15
N SER A 42 -3.22 -10.01 -6.34
CA SER A 42 -4.11 -10.53 -7.38
C SER A 42 -5.58 -10.29 -7.07
N LEU A 43 -6.02 -10.57 -5.84
CA LEU A 43 -7.41 -10.37 -5.44
C LEU A 43 -7.80 -8.88 -5.41
N LEU A 44 -6.92 -8.01 -4.91
CA LEU A 44 -7.17 -6.56 -4.87
C LEU A 44 -7.34 -5.93 -6.27
N ARG A 45 -6.79 -6.57 -7.31
CA ARG A 45 -6.89 -6.10 -8.70
C ARG A 45 -8.22 -6.47 -9.37
N ILE A 46 -8.99 -7.42 -8.84
CA ILE A 46 -10.25 -7.88 -9.48
C ILE A 46 -11.21 -6.71 -9.70
N TYR A 47 -11.56 -6.00 -8.62
CA TYR A 47 -12.51 -4.89 -8.70
C TYR A 47 -12.09 -3.77 -9.67
N PRO A 48 -10.88 -3.18 -9.57
CA PRO A 48 -10.48 -2.12 -10.47
C PRO A 48 -10.38 -2.59 -11.93
N LEU A 49 -9.95 -3.83 -12.21
CA LEU A 49 -9.86 -4.34 -13.58
C LEU A 49 -11.24 -4.53 -14.22
N LEU A 50 -12.20 -5.11 -13.48
CA LEU A 50 -13.56 -5.27 -13.98
C LEU A 50 -14.22 -3.92 -14.30
N LYS A 51 -13.87 -2.87 -13.54
CA LYS A 51 -14.44 -1.52 -13.70
C LYS A 51 -13.73 -0.68 -14.77
N SER A 52 -12.41 -0.83 -14.94
CA SER A 52 -11.60 0.08 -15.77
C SER A 52 -11.39 -0.38 -17.21
N LEU A 53 -11.43 -1.69 -17.49
CA LEU A 53 -11.21 -2.21 -18.84
C LEU A 53 -12.45 -2.09 -19.72
N SER A 54 -12.31 -1.40 -20.86
CA SER A 54 -13.39 -1.22 -21.83
C SER A 54 -13.63 -2.46 -22.69
N LYS A 55 -12.58 -3.24 -22.99
CA LYS A 55 -12.65 -4.41 -23.87
C LYS A 55 -12.86 -5.69 -23.07
N GLU A 56 -13.88 -6.46 -23.44
CA GLU A 56 -14.25 -7.71 -22.77
C GLU A 56 -13.15 -8.77 -22.87
N VAL A 57 -12.56 -8.95 -24.05
CA VAL A 57 -11.44 -9.89 -24.26
C VAL A 57 -10.28 -9.62 -23.30
N LEU A 58 -9.95 -8.34 -23.12
CA LEU A 58 -8.84 -7.94 -22.27
C LEU A 58 -9.16 -8.13 -20.79
N ARG A 59 -10.40 -7.87 -20.40
CA ARG A 59 -10.91 -8.16 -19.06
C ARG A 59 -10.84 -9.65 -18.75
N THR A 60 -11.19 -10.50 -19.71
CA THR A 60 -11.14 -11.96 -19.57
C THR A 60 -9.71 -12.46 -19.44
N ILE A 61 -8.77 -12.01 -20.29
CA ILE A 61 -7.35 -12.39 -20.19
C ILE A 61 -6.77 -11.98 -18.84
N ASN A 62 -7.06 -10.76 -18.37
CA ASN A 62 -6.59 -10.30 -17.06
C ASN A 62 -7.26 -11.08 -15.90
N LEU A 63 -8.53 -11.46 -16.03
CA LEU A 63 -9.18 -12.29 -15.03
C LEU A 63 -8.53 -13.68 -14.94
N PHE A 64 -8.16 -14.28 -16.09
CA PHE A 64 -7.41 -15.52 -16.12
C PHE A 64 -6.01 -15.38 -15.49
N GLU A 65 -5.29 -14.28 -15.74
CA GLU A 65 -4.02 -13.97 -15.05
C GLU A 65 -4.20 -13.92 -13.54
N ILE A 66 -5.23 -13.21 -13.06
CA ILE A 66 -5.51 -13.13 -11.62
C ILE A 66 -5.76 -14.51 -11.02
N VAL A 67 -6.58 -15.34 -11.67
CA VAL A 67 -6.87 -16.69 -11.19
C VAL A 67 -5.59 -17.53 -11.14
N PHE A 68 -4.79 -17.48 -12.21
CA PHE A 68 -3.52 -18.19 -12.30
C PHE A 68 -2.53 -17.73 -11.22
N ASP A 69 -2.34 -16.42 -11.06
CA ASP A 69 -1.51 -15.83 -10.01
C ASP A 69 -1.98 -16.24 -8.61
N THR A 70 -3.30 -16.25 -8.39
CA THR A 70 -3.88 -16.64 -7.09
C THR A 70 -3.60 -18.11 -6.78
N ILE A 71 -3.71 -19.00 -7.77
CA ILE A 71 -3.37 -20.42 -7.63
C ILE A 71 -1.88 -20.58 -7.34
N MET A 72 -1.00 -19.90 -8.08
CA MET A 72 0.44 -19.96 -7.83
C MET A 72 0.82 -19.44 -6.45
N GLY A 73 0.27 -18.30 -6.04
CA GLY A 73 0.49 -17.76 -4.69
C GLY A 73 -0.04 -18.69 -3.61
N GLY A 74 -1.22 -19.30 -3.83
CA GLY A 74 -1.78 -20.34 -2.96
C GLY A 74 -0.89 -21.57 -2.85
N LEU A 75 -0.30 -22.02 -3.96
CA LEU A 75 0.67 -23.12 -3.97
C LEU A 75 1.91 -22.78 -3.14
N MET A 76 2.44 -21.56 -3.26
CA MET A 76 3.61 -21.13 -2.47
C MET A 76 3.29 -21.09 -0.97
N ILE A 77 2.10 -20.63 -0.59
CA ILE A 77 1.62 -20.67 0.79
C ILE A 77 1.53 -22.12 1.28
N TYR A 78 0.92 -23.01 0.49
CA TYR A 78 0.82 -24.42 0.84
C TYR A 78 2.19 -25.06 1.09
N VAL A 79 3.17 -24.81 0.21
CA VAL A 79 4.54 -25.32 0.36
C VAL A 79 5.20 -24.84 1.64
N ALA A 80 5.02 -23.55 1.98
CA ALA A 80 5.57 -22.97 3.20
C ALA A 80 5.04 -23.64 4.48
N PHE A 81 3.75 -23.96 4.52
CA PHE A 81 3.11 -24.50 5.74
C PHE A 81 3.04 -26.03 5.78
N SER A 82 3.38 -26.72 4.69
CA SER A 82 3.37 -28.19 4.62
C SER A 82 4.73 -28.83 4.92
N GLY A 83 5.74 -28.03 5.27
CA GLY A 83 7.11 -28.51 5.51
C GLY A 83 7.86 -28.93 4.23
N LEU A 84 7.36 -28.52 3.06
CA LEU A 84 7.92 -28.88 1.75
C LEU A 84 8.95 -27.86 1.25
N SER A 85 9.01 -26.67 1.86
CA SER A 85 9.94 -25.58 1.52
C SER A 85 11.42 -25.98 1.54
N GLY A 86 11.80 -26.93 2.39
CA GLY A 86 13.18 -27.42 2.50
C GLY A 86 13.59 -28.39 1.39
N ASP A 87 12.65 -28.91 0.60
CA ASP A 87 12.93 -29.91 -0.43
C ASP A 87 13.59 -29.26 -1.67
N PRO A 88 14.71 -29.81 -2.19
CA PRO A 88 15.37 -29.30 -3.39
C PRO A 88 14.45 -29.10 -4.61
N PHE A 89 13.47 -29.99 -4.80
CA PHE A 89 12.48 -29.87 -5.87
C PHE A 89 11.67 -28.59 -5.72
N TRP A 90 11.13 -28.35 -4.53
CA TRP A 90 10.32 -27.17 -4.27
C TRP A 90 11.17 -25.92 -4.39
N GLN A 91 12.36 -25.89 -3.78
CA GLN A 91 13.29 -24.76 -3.86
C GLN A 91 13.63 -24.37 -5.31
N GLY A 92 13.88 -25.35 -6.19
CA GLY A 92 14.06 -25.10 -7.62
C GLY A 92 12.80 -24.53 -8.27
N MET A 93 11.62 -25.06 -7.90
CA MET A 93 10.33 -24.61 -8.41
C MET A 93 9.98 -23.17 -7.99
N TYR A 94 10.53 -22.65 -6.89
CA TYR A 94 10.33 -21.27 -6.45
C TYR A 94 10.66 -20.25 -7.55
N ALA A 95 11.85 -20.36 -8.15
CA ALA A 95 12.27 -19.44 -9.20
C ALA A 95 11.42 -19.58 -10.45
N TYR A 96 11.01 -20.80 -10.81
CA TYR A 96 10.12 -21.00 -11.96
C TYR A 96 8.76 -20.35 -11.74
N LEU A 97 8.15 -20.50 -10.55
CA LEU A 97 6.88 -19.86 -10.21
C LEU A 97 6.97 -18.33 -10.32
N LEU A 98 8.03 -17.74 -9.77
CA LEU A 98 8.25 -16.30 -9.87
C LEU A 98 8.57 -15.83 -11.29
N ALA A 99 9.37 -16.60 -12.03
CA ALA A 99 9.71 -16.30 -13.41
C ALA A 99 8.44 -16.24 -14.26
N VAL A 100 7.58 -17.26 -14.16
CA VAL A 100 6.31 -17.32 -14.88
C VAL A 100 5.39 -16.18 -14.45
N PHE A 101 5.25 -15.91 -13.15
CA PHE A 101 4.46 -14.80 -12.62
C PHE A 101 4.87 -13.45 -13.25
N PHE A 102 6.14 -13.09 -13.19
CA PHE A 102 6.63 -11.82 -13.71
C PHE A 102 6.56 -11.76 -15.25
N TYR A 103 6.85 -12.87 -15.92
CA TYR A 103 6.86 -12.94 -17.38
C TYR A 103 5.45 -12.84 -17.96
N VAL A 104 4.49 -13.62 -17.43
CA VAL A 104 3.08 -13.58 -17.84
C VAL A 104 2.51 -12.18 -17.63
N ARG A 105 2.76 -11.56 -16.48
CA ARG A 105 2.30 -10.20 -16.18
C ARG A 105 2.83 -9.17 -17.18
N GLY A 106 4.14 -9.19 -17.43
CA GLY A 106 4.76 -8.29 -18.39
C GLY A 106 4.24 -8.53 -19.81
N PHE A 107 4.09 -9.79 -20.20
CA PHE A 107 3.61 -10.19 -21.51
C PHE A 107 2.16 -9.75 -21.77
N ILE A 108 1.24 -10.00 -20.83
CA ILE A 108 -0.16 -9.59 -20.95
C ILE A 108 -0.26 -8.07 -21.11
N TYR A 109 0.54 -7.31 -20.37
CA TYR A 109 0.59 -5.87 -20.54
C TYR A 109 1.09 -5.44 -21.92
N MET A 110 2.15 -6.07 -22.44
CA MET A 110 2.65 -5.79 -23.81
C MET A 110 1.59 -6.10 -24.87
N VAL A 111 0.89 -7.23 -24.73
CA VAL A 111 -0.23 -7.61 -25.60
C VAL A 111 -1.36 -6.57 -25.52
N SER A 112 -1.70 -6.13 -24.30
CA SER A 112 -2.70 -5.07 -24.05
C SER A 112 -2.33 -3.76 -24.75
N LEU A 113 -1.06 -3.37 -24.65
CA LEU A 113 -0.54 -2.14 -25.23
C LEU A 113 -0.52 -2.20 -26.77
N TYR A 114 0.01 -3.29 -27.35
CA TYR A 114 0.22 -3.40 -28.78
C TYR A 114 -1.04 -3.81 -29.55
N PHE A 115 -1.70 -4.91 -29.16
CA PHE A 115 -2.85 -5.44 -29.90
C PHE A 115 -4.18 -4.77 -29.54
N PHE A 116 -4.30 -4.30 -28.30
CA PHE A 116 -5.53 -3.67 -27.82
C PHE A 116 -5.45 -2.15 -27.73
N ALA A 117 -4.31 -1.55 -28.11
CA ALA A 117 -4.08 -0.10 -28.13
C ALA A 117 -4.48 0.59 -26.82
N GLU A 118 -4.26 -0.08 -25.68
CA GLU A 118 -4.49 0.53 -24.38
C GLU A 118 -3.52 1.68 -24.15
N ARG A 119 -4.02 2.79 -23.60
CA ARG A 119 -3.14 3.89 -23.18
C ARG A 119 -2.31 3.45 -21.99
N SER A 120 -1.06 3.89 -21.96
CA SER A 120 -0.19 3.63 -20.82
C SER A 120 0.60 4.84 -20.40
N GLU A 121 0.75 4.96 -19.09
CA GLU A 121 1.63 5.93 -18.46
C GLU A 121 3.07 5.40 -18.46
N ALA A 122 4.04 6.29 -18.51
CA ALA A 122 5.46 5.93 -18.55
C ALA A 122 5.85 5.02 -17.38
N LEU A 123 5.38 5.31 -16.16
CA LEU A 123 5.70 4.50 -14.98
C LEU A 123 5.13 3.08 -15.08
N LYS A 124 3.89 2.94 -15.59
CA LYS A 124 3.26 1.64 -15.84
C LYS A 124 4.06 0.85 -16.87
N PHE A 125 4.53 1.50 -17.93
CA PHE A 125 5.37 0.86 -18.95
C PHE A 125 6.68 0.32 -18.38
N TRP A 126 7.44 1.16 -17.67
CA TRP A 126 8.73 0.75 -17.09
C TRP A 126 8.58 -0.37 -16.07
N PHE A 127 7.53 -0.34 -15.25
CA PHE A 127 7.25 -1.42 -14.31
C PHE A 127 7.10 -2.78 -15.01
N HIS A 128 6.29 -2.86 -16.06
CA HIS A 128 6.08 -4.13 -16.77
C HIS A 128 7.31 -4.57 -17.57
N LEU A 129 8.11 -3.63 -18.08
CA LEU A 129 9.38 -3.94 -18.70
C LEU A 129 10.37 -4.56 -17.69
N ILE A 130 10.43 -4.02 -16.47
CA ILE A 130 11.19 -4.61 -15.36
C ILE A 130 10.65 -6.00 -15.04
N CYS A 131 9.32 -6.20 -15.01
CA CYS A 131 8.74 -7.53 -14.81
C CYS A 131 9.20 -8.53 -15.87
N VAL A 132 9.15 -8.21 -17.16
CA VAL A 132 9.65 -9.13 -18.21
C VAL A 132 11.13 -9.46 -17.99
N THR A 133 11.94 -8.44 -17.66
CA THR A 133 13.38 -8.60 -17.42
C THR A 133 13.67 -9.48 -16.21
N LEU A 134 12.96 -9.26 -15.09
CA LEU A 134 13.05 -10.09 -13.90
C LEU A 134 12.58 -11.52 -14.17
N GLY A 135 11.48 -11.68 -14.91
CA GLY A 135 10.98 -13.00 -15.31
C GLY A 135 12.02 -13.80 -16.09
N ALA A 136 12.64 -13.18 -17.10
CA ALA A 136 13.71 -13.80 -17.89
C ALA A 136 14.96 -14.10 -17.04
N GLY A 137 15.39 -13.16 -16.19
CA GLY A 137 16.54 -13.35 -15.32
C GLY A 137 16.33 -14.49 -14.30
N LEU A 138 15.15 -14.55 -13.69
CA LEU A 138 14.78 -15.63 -12.77
C LEU A 138 14.68 -16.97 -13.47
N PHE A 139 14.19 -17.00 -14.71
CA PHE A 139 14.16 -18.23 -15.51
C PHE A 139 15.57 -18.77 -15.79
N VAL A 140 16.50 -17.91 -16.21
CA VAL A 140 17.90 -18.30 -16.41
C VAL A 140 18.54 -18.75 -15.10
N LEU A 141 18.26 -18.06 -14.00
CA LEU A 141 18.76 -18.46 -12.68
C LEU A 141 18.22 -19.83 -12.27
N ALA A 142 16.93 -20.10 -12.52
CA ALA A 142 16.29 -21.39 -12.26
C ALA A 142 16.92 -22.55 -13.05
N LEU A 143 17.44 -22.27 -14.25
CA LEU A 143 18.11 -23.26 -15.10
C LEU A 143 19.58 -23.51 -14.72
N THR A 144 20.25 -22.50 -14.18
CA THR A 144 21.72 -22.49 -14.06
C THR A 144 22.22 -22.60 -12.62
N SER A 145 21.36 -22.38 -11.62
CA SER A 145 21.73 -22.32 -10.20
C SER A 145 20.99 -23.36 -9.36
N THR A 146 21.56 -23.68 -8.20
CA THR A 146 20.89 -24.49 -7.19
C THR A 146 19.82 -23.68 -6.45
N GLY A 147 18.79 -24.36 -5.94
CA GLY A 147 17.67 -23.74 -5.21
C GLY A 147 18.10 -22.82 -4.06
N ASP A 148 19.16 -23.18 -3.34
CA ASP A 148 19.73 -22.39 -2.25
C ASP A 148 20.25 -21.01 -2.71
N ILE A 149 21.00 -20.97 -3.82
CA ILE A 149 21.55 -19.71 -4.37
C ILE A 149 20.42 -18.77 -4.80
N ILE A 150 19.38 -19.33 -5.41
CA ILE A 150 18.17 -18.62 -5.82
C ILE A 150 17.50 -17.96 -4.62
N LEU A 151 17.20 -18.75 -3.59
CA LEU A 151 16.51 -18.29 -2.39
C LEU A 151 17.33 -17.23 -1.65
N ARG A 152 18.64 -17.42 -1.52
CA ARG A 152 19.55 -16.44 -0.92
C ARG A 152 19.57 -15.12 -1.70
N THR A 153 19.60 -15.19 -3.03
CA THR A 153 19.60 -14.01 -3.90
C THR A 153 18.28 -13.25 -3.79
N LEU A 154 17.15 -13.96 -3.83
CA LEU A 154 15.81 -13.39 -3.68
C LEU A 154 15.59 -12.81 -2.28
N GLY A 155 16.10 -13.46 -1.23
CA GLY A 155 16.07 -12.95 0.13
C GLY A 155 16.80 -11.61 0.28
N TRP A 156 17.97 -11.44 -0.36
CA TRP A 156 18.67 -10.15 -0.39
C TRP A 156 17.89 -9.08 -1.15
N LEU A 157 17.26 -9.44 -2.26
CA LEU A 157 16.45 -8.51 -3.05
C LEU A 157 15.22 -8.04 -2.26
N ILE A 158 14.50 -8.96 -1.61
CA ILE A 158 13.35 -8.64 -0.76
C ILE A 158 13.78 -7.76 0.40
N LEU A 159 14.89 -8.09 1.08
CA LEU A 159 15.42 -7.27 2.17
C LEU A 159 15.75 -5.85 1.70
N PHE A 160 16.42 -5.72 0.54
CA PHE A 160 16.77 -4.41 -0.03
C PHE A 160 15.52 -3.56 -0.32
N VAL A 161 14.50 -4.15 -0.94
CA VAL A 161 13.23 -3.47 -1.23
C VAL A 161 12.50 -3.10 0.06
N SER A 162 12.44 -4.01 1.03
CA SER A 162 11.78 -3.78 2.32
C SER A 162 12.45 -2.68 3.14
N VAL A 163 13.78 -2.65 3.19
CA VAL A 163 14.53 -1.58 3.87
C VAL A 163 14.32 -0.25 3.15
N SER A 164 14.43 -0.23 1.82
CA SER A 164 14.23 1.00 1.03
C SER A 164 12.81 1.56 1.18
N GLY A 165 11.80 0.70 1.07
CA GLY A 165 10.40 1.06 1.27
C GLY A 165 10.10 1.48 2.72
N GLY A 166 10.69 0.80 3.69
CA GLY A 166 10.57 1.14 5.11
C GLY A 166 11.16 2.50 5.43
N LEU A 167 12.35 2.81 4.90
CA LEU A 167 12.98 4.13 5.02
C LEU A 167 12.13 5.23 4.38
N TYR A 168 11.60 4.97 3.18
CA TYR A 168 10.71 5.92 2.50
C TYR A 168 9.44 6.21 3.32
N LEU A 169 8.72 5.16 3.77
CA LEU A 169 7.53 5.30 4.60
C LEU A 169 7.83 5.95 5.96
N GLY A 170 9.00 5.66 6.53
CA GLY A 170 9.49 6.28 7.76
C GLY A 170 9.70 7.78 7.61
N TYR A 171 10.39 8.21 6.53
CA TYR A 171 10.64 9.61 6.20
C TYR A 171 9.35 10.39 5.93
N ASP A 172 8.46 9.84 5.11
CA ASP A 172 7.16 10.46 4.81
C ASP A 172 6.25 10.51 6.05
N GLY A 173 6.27 9.46 6.87
CA GLY A 173 5.61 9.44 8.18
C GLY A 173 6.13 10.52 9.13
N TYR A 174 7.44 10.77 9.16
CA TYR A 174 8.05 11.83 9.96
C TYR A 174 7.56 13.22 9.54
N GLY A 175 7.46 13.48 8.23
CA GLY A 175 6.86 14.71 7.70
C GLY A 175 5.42 14.90 8.18
N GLY A 176 4.61 13.84 8.12
CA GLY A 176 3.23 13.84 8.62
C GLY A 176 3.12 14.10 10.13
N TYR A 177 4.00 13.49 10.94
CA TYR A 177 4.04 13.71 12.38
C TYR A 177 4.41 15.16 12.74
N ARG A 178 5.38 15.74 12.03
CA ARG A 178 5.79 17.13 12.22
C ARG A 178 4.61 18.09 12.00
N LEU A 179 3.84 17.90 10.92
CA LEU A 179 2.64 18.68 10.63
C LEU A 179 1.56 18.51 11.70
N TYR A 180 1.30 17.27 12.15
CA TYR A 180 0.36 16.99 13.24
C TYR A 180 0.74 17.72 14.54
N ARG A 181 2.04 17.75 14.87
CA ARG A 181 2.54 18.47 16.06
C ARG A 181 2.39 19.98 15.92
N GLN A 182 2.63 20.54 14.74
CA GLN A 182 2.42 21.97 14.49
C GLN A 182 0.94 22.35 14.64
N GLN A 183 0.02 21.56 14.09
CA GLN A 183 -1.42 21.80 14.22
C GLN A 183 -1.92 21.66 15.67
N SER A 184 -1.38 20.67 16.40
CA SER A 184 -1.72 20.50 17.81
C SER A 184 -1.26 21.68 18.66
N LYS A 185 -0.07 22.23 18.38
CA LYS A 185 0.43 23.46 19.01
C LYS A 185 -0.46 24.66 18.69
N SER A 186 -0.82 24.89 17.43
CA SER A 186 -1.67 26.03 17.05
C SER A 186 -3.07 25.97 17.69
N LEU A 187 -3.64 24.78 17.86
CA LEU A 187 -4.91 24.59 18.56
C LEU A 187 -4.81 24.87 20.06
N GLN A 188 -3.70 24.51 20.70
CA GLN A 188 -3.46 24.82 22.12
C GLN A 188 -3.25 26.33 22.32
N GLU A 189 -2.53 26.99 21.41
CA GLU A 189 -2.33 28.45 21.44
C GLU A 189 -3.65 29.22 21.19
N GLN A 190 -4.54 28.71 20.32
CA GLN A 190 -5.88 29.28 20.12
C GLN A 190 -6.76 29.12 21.37
N LYS A 191 -6.73 27.98 22.05
CA LYS A 191 -7.44 27.78 23.32
C LYS A 191 -6.90 28.63 24.48
N GLY A 192 -5.62 28.99 24.45
CA GLY A 192 -5.01 29.90 25.42
C GLY A 192 -5.32 31.38 25.18
N LYS A 193 -5.68 31.77 23.95
CA LYS A 193 -6.04 33.16 23.59
C LYS A 193 -7.54 33.48 23.71
N SER A 194 -8.39 32.49 23.98
CA SER A 194 -9.80 32.73 24.34
C SER A 194 -9.94 32.93 25.85
N ALA A 195 -9.79 34.17 26.31
CA ALA A 195 -10.19 34.64 27.64
C ALA A 195 -11.43 35.57 27.51
N PRO A 196 -12.17 35.77 28.61
CA PRO A 196 -13.57 35.38 28.76
C PRO A 196 -14.55 36.25 27.94
N VAL A 197 -15.71 35.68 27.59
CA VAL A 197 -16.88 36.47 27.19
C VAL A 197 -17.23 37.39 28.36
N GLU A 198 -16.96 38.69 28.19
CA GLU A 198 -17.51 39.73 29.04
C GLU A 198 -19.04 39.60 28.95
N LYS A 199 -19.67 39.10 30.02
CA LYS A 199 -21.13 39.22 30.17
C LYS A 199 -21.41 40.71 30.28
N GLU A 200 -21.89 41.32 29.20
CA GLU A 200 -22.53 42.62 29.27
C GLU A 200 -23.66 42.53 30.30
N LEU A 201 -23.50 43.25 31.42
CA LEU A 201 -24.55 43.44 32.40
C LEU A 201 -25.74 44.14 31.71
N PRO A 202 -27.00 43.73 31.98
CA PRO A 202 -28.16 44.40 31.41
C PRO A 202 -28.15 45.89 31.79
N LYS A 203 -28.16 46.77 30.79
CA LYS A 203 -28.33 48.21 31.00
C LYS A 203 -29.69 48.47 31.68
N PRO A 204 -29.79 49.31 32.73
CA PRO A 204 -31.06 49.69 33.32
C PRO A 204 -31.95 50.37 32.26
N GLN A 205 -33.18 49.90 32.09
CA GLN A 205 -34.17 50.54 31.24
C GLN A 205 -34.58 51.90 31.85
N PRO A 206 -34.71 52.97 31.05
CA PRO A 206 -35.27 54.23 31.54
C PRO A 206 -36.72 54.01 31.98
N GLN A 207 -37.05 54.41 33.21
CA GLN A 207 -38.44 54.49 33.67
C GLN A 207 -39.18 55.57 32.87
N PRO A 208 -40.40 55.33 32.38
CA PRO A 208 -41.18 56.37 31.73
C PRO A 208 -41.59 57.44 32.76
N GLU A 209 -41.27 58.70 32.47
CA GLU A 209 -41.76 59.88 33.20
C GLU A 209 -43.29 59.85 33.24
N ALA A 210 -43.86 59.93 34.45
CA ALA A 210 -45.29 60.05 34.65
C ALA A 210 -45.75 61.42 34.13
N GLU A 211 -46.61 61.41 33.10
CA GLU A 211 -47.32 62.59 32.62
C GLU A 211 -48.08 63.26 33.77
N ALA A 212 -47.70 64.50 34.08
CA ALA A 212 -48.48 65.38 34.95
C ALA A 212 -49.79 65.72 34.25
N LYS A 213 -50.92 65.39 34.90
CA LYS A 213 -52.26 65.73 34.44
C LYS A 213 -52.47 67.24 34.50
N GLU A 214 -52.69 67.90 33.37
CA GLU A 214 -53.26 69.25 33.34
C GLU A 214 -54.77 69.18 33.63
N THR A 215 -55.18 69.77 34.75
CA THR A 215 -56.58 70.06 35.07
C THR A 215 -57.00 71.39 34.43
N TYR A 216 -57.96 71.35 33.50
CA TYR A 216 -58.64 72.55 33.02
C TYR A 216 -59.81 72.89 33.96
N ILE A 217 -59.82 74.12 34.47
CA ILE A 217 -60.95 74.74 35.16
C ILE A 217 -61.65 75.66 34.16
N ASN A 218 -62.96 75.47 33.99
CA ASN A 218 -63.94 76.52 33.70
C ASN A 218 -65.07 76.37 34.73
#